data_AF-A0A259B066-F1
#
_entry.id   AF-A0A259B066-F1
#
_cell.length_a   1.000
_cell.length_b   1.000
_cell.length_c   1.000
_cell.angle_alpha   90.00
_cell.angle_beta   90.00
_cell.angle_gamma   90.00
#
_symmetry.space_group_name_H-M   'P 1'
#
loop_
_entity.id
_entity.type
_entity.pdbx_description
1 polymer ?
#
loop_
_entity_poly.entity_id
_entity_poly.type
_entity_poly.pdbx_seq_one_letter_code
_entity_poly.pdbx_strand_id
1 'polypeptide(L)'
;MAYDGIYNVGTVSVAAGGTAVTGVGTAWTYGAQRLVAGDTLAVGGVSLPILAVGDDTHLTLAYPSTVTASGAAYAAILDSGSRTTAGTAATRLQSYLAAAARIEAGVNMYLCAGVLGNTPPASPALDALYVVGTAATGAWAGRANQMAQWGGAAWIFTAPADGDVVLNNGLDFYIWSAAAGSWTYRPITTVVERGTGVGQ
;
A
#
# COMPACT_ATOMS: atom_id res chain seq x y z
N MET A 1 -32.85 19.09 15.62
CA MET A 1 -32.09 18.52 14.50
C MET A 1 -30.73 19.20 14.51
N ALA A 2 -29.73 18.59 15.17
CA ALA A 2 -28.41 19.19 15.34
C ALA A 2 -27.66 19.10 14.00
N TYR A 3 -27.15 20.24 13.52
CA TYR A 3 -26.47 20.33 12.24
C TYR A 3 -25.04 19.79 12.40
N ASP A 4 -24.84 18.49 12.18
CA ASP A 4 -23.55 17.78 12.31
C ASP A 4 -22.50 18.18 11.23
N GLY A 5 -22.88 19.12 10.34
CA GLY A 5 -22.09 19.52 9.16
C GLY A 5 -21.34 20.85 9.26
N ILE A 6 -21.29 21.51 10.43
CA ILE A 6 -20.60 22.81 10.60
C ILE A 6 -19.60 22.78 11.76
N TYR A 7 -18.37 23.20 11.51
CA TYR A 7 -17.33 23.49 12.50
C TYR A 7 -17.15 25.01 12.65
N ASN A 8 -17.29 25.55 13.86
CA ASN A 8 -17.26 27.00 14.12
C ASN A 8 -16.54 27.35 15.44
N VAL A 9 -15.65 26.48 15.91
CA VAL A 9 -14.89 26.70 17.14
C VAL A 9 -13.67 27.58 16.84
N GLY A 10 -13.42 28.55 17.71
CA GLY A 10 -12.32 29.51 17.56
C GLY A 10 -12.67 30.69 16.64
N THR A 11 -11.64 31.43 16.24
CA THR A 11 -11.76 32.56 15.31
C THR A 11 -10.74 32.45 14.19
N VAL A 12 -10.96 33.18 13.09
CA VAL A 12 -10.06 33.18 11.93
C VAL A 12 -9.68 34.58 11.48
N SER A 13 -8.51 34.68 10.87
CA SER A 13 -8.05 35.88 10.17
C SER A 13 -7.62 35.54 8.75
N VAL A 14 -7.98 36.41 7.80
CA VAL A 14 -7.58 36.33 6.40
C VAL A 14 -7.52 37.74 5.83
N ALA A 15 -6.50 38.04 5.04
CA ALA A 15 -6.39 39.32 4.35
C ALA A 15 -7.16 39.29 3.02
N ALA A 16 -7.79 40.42 2.65
CA ALA A 16 -8.28 40.58 1.28
C ALA A 16 -7.12 40.42 0.28
N GLY A 17 -7.35 39.66 -0.79
CA GLY A 17 -6.32 39.27 -1.77
C GLY A 17 -5.41 38.13 -1.30
N GLY A 18 -5.56 37.63 -0.07
CA GLY A 18 -4.78 36.51 0.47
C GLY A 18 -5.52 35.18 0.45
N THR A 19 -4.77 34.07 0.42
CA THR A 19 -5.31 32.70 0.51
C THR A 19 -5.01 32.02 1.85
N ALA A 20 -4.07 32.55 2.63
CA ALA A 20 -3.71 31.98 3.92
C ALA A 20 -4.72 32.42 5.00
N VAL A 21 -5.24 31.44 5.74
CA VAL A 21 -6.14 31.68 6.87
C VAL A 21 -5.48 31.17 8.13
N THR A 22 -5.43 32.04 9.15
CA THR A 22 -4.93 31.70 10.47
C THR A 22 -6.07 31.60 11.48
N GLY A 23 -6.10 30.51 12.22
CA GLY A 23 -7.07 30.22 13.27
C GLY A 23 -6.51 30.47 14.67
N VAL A 24 -7.38 30.87 15.60
CA VAL A 24 -7.07 30.94 17.04
C VAL A 24 -8.11 30.13 17.80
N GLY A 25 -7.65 29.20 18.64
CA GLY A 25 -8.54 28.28 19.37
C GLY A 25 -9.24 27.26 18.46
N THR A 26 -8.70 27.05 17.25
CA THR A 26 -9.18 26.07 16.27
C THR A 26 -8.46 24.73 16.47
N ALA A 27 -9.07 23.66 15.95
CA ALA A 27 -8.57 22.28 15.98
C ALA A 27 -8.91 21.59 14.65
N TRP A 28 -8.46 22.18 13.54
CA TRP A 28 -8.89 21.79 12.19
C TRP A 28 -8.46 20.39 11.77
N THR A 29 -7.47 19.78 12.41
CA THR A 29 -6.97 18.44 12.05
C THR A 29 -7.47 17.33 12.97
N TYR A 30 -8.26 17.64 14.00
CA TYR A 30 -8.62 16.65 15.03
C TYR A 30 -10.14 16.41 15.14
N GLY A 31 -10.50 15.18 15.54
CA GLY A 31 -11.88 14.82 15.86
C GLY A 31 -12.80 14.53 14.66
N ALA A 32 -14.09 14.38 14.94
CA ALA A 32 -15.12 14.03 13.96
C ALA A 32 -15.38 15.15 12.93
N GLN A 33 -15.07 16.39 13.29
CA GLN A 33 -15.26 17.59 12.46
C GLN A 33 -13.94 18.13 11.89
N ARG A 34 -12.88 17.31 11.87
CA ARG A 34 -11.63 17.62 11.16
C ARG A 34 -11.96 18.13 9.76
N LEU A 35 -11.38 19.23 9.32
CA LEU A 35 -11.52 19.80 7.98
C LEU A 35 -10.61 19.08 6.96
N VAL A 36 -11.03 19.02 5.70
CA VAL A 36 -10.26 18.44 4.60
C VAL A 36 -10.34 19.33 3.36
N ALA A 37 -9.44 19.09 2.41
CA ALA A 37 -9.51 19.75 1.11
C ALA A 37 -10.88 19.53 0.44
N GLY A 38 -11.42 20.60 -0.11
CA GLY A 38 -12.74 20.65 -0.74
C GLY A 38 -13.90 20.98 0.21
N ASP A 39 -13.66 21.13 1.52
CA ASP A 39 -14.65 21.73 2.42
C ASP A 39 -14.76 23.24 2.20
N THR A 40 -15.85 23.87 2.62
CA THR A 40 -16.07 25.31 2.44
C THR A 40 -15.84 26.10 3.72
N LEU A 41 -15.02 27.15 3.67
CA LEU A 41 -14.88 28.14 4.75
C LEU A 41 -15.77 29.36 4.47
N ALA A 42 -16.69 29.66 5.38
CA ALA A 42 -17.49 30.89 5.36
C ALA A 42 -17.02 31.88 6.43
N VAL A 43 -16.57 33.06 6.02
CA VAL A 43 -16.09 34.14 6.91
C VAL A 43 -16.40 35.50 6.31
N GLY A 44 -16.85 36.47 7.13
CA GLY A 44 -17.06 37.84 6.65
C GLY A 44 -18.05 37.98 5.47
N GLY A 45 -18.97 37.03 5.31
CA GLY A 45 -19.96 37.01 4.23
C GLY A 45 -19.50 36.35 2.92
N VAL A 46 -18.25 35.88 2.83
CA VAL A 46 -17.77 35.09 1.69
C VAL A 46 -17.70 33.61 2.06
N SER A 47 -17.93 32.74 1.07
CA SER A 47 -17.76 31.29 1.19
C SER A 47 -16.74 30.81 0.17
N LEU A 48 -15.64 30.22 0.63
CA LEU A 48 -14.50 29.88 -0.20
C LEU A 48 -14.07 28.43 0.06
N PRO A 49 -13.82 27.63 -1.00
CA PRO A 49 -13.34 26.27 -0.82
C PRO A 49 -11.93 26.24 -0.25
N ILE A 50 -11.69 25.30 0.66
CA ILE A 50 -10.41 25.01 1.28
C ILE A 50 -9.60 24.15 0.32
N LEU A 51 -8.42 24.63 -0.08
CA LEU A 51 -7.49 23.89 -0.92
C LEU A 51 -6.69 22.87 -0.11
N ALA A 52 -6.17 23.29 1.04
CA ALA A 52 -5.44 22.40 1.94
C ALA A 52 -5.59 22.86 3.40
N VAL A 53 -5.52 21.89 4.32
CA VAL A 53 -5.43 22.12 5.76
C VAL A 53 -4.01 21.75 6.17
N GLY A 54 -3.25 22.73 6.66
CA GLY A 54 -1.84 22.53 7.03
C GLY A 54 -1.69 21.96 8.43
N ASP A 55 -2.38 22.57 9.40
CA ASP A 55 -2.40 22.15 10.80
C ASP A 55 -3.69 22.64 11.48
N ASP A 56 -3.76 22.54 12.82
CA ASP A 56 -4.94 22.91 13.61
C ASP A 56 -5.32 24.40 13.52
N THR A 57 -4.39 25.26 13.10
CA THR A 57 -4.54 26.72 13.05
C THR A 57 -4.18 27.34 11.69
N HIS A 58 -3.76 26.56 10.70
CA HIS A 58 -3.42 27.07 9.37
C HIS A 58 -4.10 26.27 8.25
N LEU A 59 -4.76 26.99 7.35
CA LEU A 59 -5.32 26.43 6.11
C LEU A 59 -5.11 27.39 4.94
N THR A 60 -5.25 26.86 3.72
CA THR A 60 -5.18 27.64 2.49
C THR A 60 -6.48 27.54 1.70
N LEU A 61 -6.95 28.67 1.20
CA LEU A 61 -8.12 28.78 0.32
C LEU A 61 -7.71 28.52 -1.13
N ALA A 62 -8.62 27.97 -1.93
CA ALA A 62 -8.37 27.74 -3.36
C ALA A 62 -8.30 29.04 -4.17
N TYR A 63 -8.95 30.09 -3.69
CA TYR A 63 -8.93 31.42 -4.30
C TYR A 63 -8.72 32.50 -3.23
N PRO A 64 -8.11 33.65 -3.60
CA PRO A 64 -7.94 34.77 -2.68
C PRO A 64 -9.26 35.25 -2.08
N SER A 65 -9.27 35.57 -0.79
CA SER A 65 -10.42 36.18 -0.12
C SER A 65 -10.68 37.58 -0.66
N THR A 66 -11.94 37.96 -0.86
CA THR A 66 -12.31 39.34 -1.20
C THR A 66 -12.53 40.22 0.03
N VAL A 67 -12.53 39.62 1.23
CA VAL A 67 -12.73 40.31 2.50
C VAL A 67 -11.51 40.18 3.40
N THR A 68 -11.31 41.20 4.24
CA THR A 68 -10.37 41.14 5.35
C THR A 68 -11.14 40.76 6.61
N ALA A 69 -10.74 39.66 7.24
CA ALA A 69 -11.23 39.23 8.54
C ALA A 69 -10.07 39.21 9.53
N SER A 70 -10.31 39.68 10.76
CA SER A 70 -9.32 39.69 11.84
C SER A 70 -9.99 39.17 13.11
N GLY A 71 -9.58 37.99 13.57
CA GLY A 71 -10.19 37.32 14.71
C GLY A 71 -11.70 37.14 14.59
N ALA A 72 -12.21 36.95 13.37
CA ALA A 72 -13.64 36.90 13.10
C ALA A 72 -14.23 35.51 13.38
N ALA A 73 -15.52 35.49 13.71
CA ALA A 73 -16.31 34.26 13.69
C ALA A 73 -16.42 33.73 12.26
N TYR A 74 -16.51 32.41 12.13
CA TYR A 74 -16.60 31.70 10.87
C TYR A 74 -17.44 30.44 11.00
N ALA A 75 -17.76 29.83 9.87
CA ALA A 75 -18.30 28.48 9.80
C ALA A 75 -17.56 27.72 8.70
N ALA A 76 -16.99 26.58 9.03
CA ALA A 76 -16.49 25.62 8.06
C ALA A 76 -17.56 24.55 7.83
N ILE A 77 -18.00 24.42 6.58
CA ILE A 77 -19.02 23.48 6.14
C ILE A 77 -18.31 22.21 5.67
N LEU A 78 -18.72 21.06 6.21
CA LEU A 78 -18.11 19.75 5.97
C LEU A 78 -18.71 19.10 4.70
N ASP A 79 -18.54 19.75 3.55
CA ASP A 79 -19.21 19.42 2.28
C ASP A 79 -18.29 18.84 1.19
N SER A 80 -17.02 18.55 1.52
CA SER A 80 -16.10 17.93 0.56
C SER A 80 -16.69 16.65 -0.06
N GLY A 81 -16.57 16.49 -1.38
CA GLY A 81 -17.00 15.29 -2.10
C GLY A 81 -16.39 13.99 -1.54
N SER A 82 -15.20 14.08 -0.94
CA SER A 82 -14.52 12.96 -0.25
C SER A 82 -15.26 12.48 1.00
N ARG A 83 -16.08 13.34 1.62
CA ARG A 83 -16.88 13.04 2.81
C ARG A 83 -18.20 12.36 2.49
N THR A 84 -18.67 12.43 1.25
CA THR A 84 -19.86 11.69 0.85
C THR A 84 -19.58 10.19 1.05
N THR A 85 -20.60 9.43 1.49
CA THR A 85 -20.49 7.98 1.62
C THR A 85 -19.98 7.33 0.33
N ALA A 86 -20.33 7.90 -0.82
CA ALA A 86 -19.81 7.51 -2.13
C ALA A 86 -18.29 7.77 -2.29
N GLY A 87 -17.79 8.95 -1.90
CA GLY A 87 -16.35 9.27 -1.94
C GLY A 87 -15.51 8.43 -0.98
N THR A 88 -16.02 8.15 0.22
CA THR A 88 -15.35 7.25 1.17
C THR A 88 -15.39 5.80 0.70
N ALA A 89 -16.54 5.33 0.19
CA ALA A 89 -16.66 3.97 -0.35
C ALA A 89 -15.73 3.73 -1.55
N ALA A 90 -15.56 4.71 -2.44
CA ALA A 90 -14.65 4.63 -3.58
C ALA A 90 -13.18 4.47 -3.14
N THR A 91 -12.70 5.27 -2.19
CA THR A 91 -11.33 5.15 -1.65
C THR A 91 -11.11 3.83 -0.92
N ARG A 92 -12.12 3.35 -0.18
CA ARG A 92 -12.07 2.05 0.50
C ARG A 92 -12.01 0.91 -0.50
N LEU A 93 -12.84 0.96 -1.54
CA LEU A 93 -12.84 -0.02 -2.62
C LEU A 93 -11.49 -0.07 -3.33
N GLN A 94 -10.89 1.08 -3.66
CA GLN A 94 -9.55 1.12 -4.24
C GLN A 94 -8.49 0.49 -3.33
N SER A 95 -8.58 0.72 -2.01
CA SER A 95 -7.68 0.10 -1.04
C SER A 95 -7.88 -1.42 -0.95
N TYR A 96 -9.13 -1.89 -1.00
CA TYR A 96 -9.46 -3.32 -1.02
C TYR A 96 -9.02 -3.98 -2.31
N LEU A 97 -9.17 -3.33 -3.47
CA LEU A 97 -8.69 -3.84 -4.75
C LEU A 97 -7.16 -3.94 -4.77
N ALA A 98 -6.45 -2.96 -4.20
CA ALA A 98 -5.00 -3.02 -4.06
C ALA A 98 -4.54 -4.14 -3.10
N ALA A 99 -5.30 -4.41 -2.04
CA ALA A 99 -5.03 -5.52 -1.13
C ALA A 99 -5.39 -6.88 -1.75
N ALA A 100 -6.51 -6.97 -2.47
CA ALA A 100 -6.92 -8.16 -3.21
C ALA A 100 -5.90 -8.50 -4.30
N ALA A 101 -5.40 -7.52 -5.04
CA ALA A 101 -4.33 -7.72 -6.03
C ALA A 101 -3.04 -8.31 -5.40
N ARG A 102 -2.73 -7.99 -4.14
CA ARG A 102 -1.60 -8.60 -3.42
C ARG A 102 -1.86 -10.04 -2.98
N ILE A 103 -3.10 -10.37 -2.67
CA ILE A 103 -3.53 -11.73 -2.32
C ILE A 103 -3.60 -12.59 -3.59
N GLU A 104 -4.17 -12.06 -4.66
CA GLU A 104 -4.27 -12.69 -5.99
C GLU A 104 -2.90 -12.87 -6.65
N ALA A 105 -1.94 -11.99 -6.35
CA ALA A 105 -0.55 -12.18 -6.76
C ALA A 105 0.11 -13.41 -6.12
N GLY A 106 -0.50 -14.03 -5.11
CA GLY A 106 -0.19 -15.38 -4.65
C GLY A 106 1.31 -15.59 -4.42
N VAL A 107 1.90 -14.90 -3.44
CA VAL A 107 3.25 -15.23 -2.98
C VAL A 107 3.21 -16.64 -2.41
N ASN A 108 3.66 -17.61 -3.19
CA ASN A 108 3.66 -19.01 -2.80
C ASN A 108 5.04 -19.40 -2.27
N MET A 109 5.04 -20.37 -1.37
CA MET A 109 6.27 -20.97 -0.85
C MET A 109 6.31 -22.44 -1.24
N TYR A 110 7.34 -22.84 -1.98
CA TYR A 110 7.52 -24.23 -2.42
C TYR A 110 8.81 -24.82 -1.86
N LEU A 111 8.78 -26.11 -1.50
CA LEU A 111 9.98 -26.89 -1.26
C LEU A 111 10.42 -27.54 -2.58
N CYS A 112 11.64 -27.25 -3.02
CA CYS A 112 12.21 -27.78 -4.24
C CYS A 112 13.31 -28.80 -3.94
N ALA A 113 13.29 -29.91 -4.66
CA ALA A 113 14.33 -30.94 -4.61
C ALA A 113 15.68 -30.45 -5.15
N GLY A 114 15.69 -29.39 -5.96
CA GLY A 114 16.89 -28.69 -6.40
C GLY A 114 16.56 -27.31 -6.96
N VAL A 115 17.45 -26.35 -6.75
CA VAL A 115 17.25 -24.95 -7.15
C VAL A 115 18.37 -24.50 -8.08
N LEU A 116 18.01 -23.86 -9.20
CA LEU A 116 18.91 -23.36 -10.25
C LEU A 116 19.79 -24.44 -10.93
N GLY A 117 19.25 -25.65 -11.12
CA GLY A 117 19.92 -26.74 -11.84
C GLY A 117 19.78 -26.63 -13.36
N ASN A 118 20.84 -26.94 -14.13
CA ASN A 118 20.84 -26.79 -15.59
C ASN A 118 20.44 -28.06 -16.36
N THR A 119 20.40 -29.22 -15.70
CA THR A 119 20.11 -30.50 -16.36
C THR A 119 19.05 -31.23 -15.55
N PRO A 120 17.97 -31.73 -16.20
CA PRO A 120 16.96 -32.52 -15.52
C PRO A 120 17.59 -33.77 -14.90
N PRO A 121 17.20 -34.17 -13.68
CA PRO A 121 17.53 -35.49 -13.15
C PRO A 121 17.06 -36.59 -14.09
N ALA A 122 17.85 -37.66 -14.23
CA ALA A 122 17.49 -38.80 -15.06
C ALA A 122 16.31 -39.61 -14.50
N SER A 123 16.16 -39.62 -13.16
CA SER A 123 15.11 -40.34 -12.44
C SER A 123 14.49 -39.46 -11.34
N PRO A 124 13.69 -38.44 -11.71
CA PRO A 124 13.00 -37.60 -10.73
C PRO A 124 11.87 -38.40 -10.04
N ALA A 125 11.64 -38.13 -8.75
CA ALA A 125 10.49 -38.68 -8.04
C ALA A 125 9.18 -38.03 -8.52
N LEU A 126 8.06 -38.74 -8.44
CA LEU A 126 6.74 -38.17 -8.72
C LEU A 126 6.52 -36.91 -7.87
N ASP A 127 6.00 -35.86 -8.50
CA ASP A 127 5.75 -34.53 -7.93
C ASP A 127 6.99 -33.77 -7.44
N ALA A 128 8.20 -34.26 -7.77
CA ALA A 128 9.43 -33.53 -7.44
C ALA A 128 9.49 -32.20 -8.21
N LEU A 129 9.68 -31.11 -7.47
CA LEU A 129 9.77 -29.76 -7.98
C LEU A 129 11.23 -29.29 -8.02
N TYR A 130 11.62 -28.66 -9.13
CA TYR A 130 12.94 -28.07 -9.33
C TYR A 130 12.83 -26.65 -9.84
N VAL A 131 13.85 -25.83 -9.63
CA VAL A 131 14.00 -24.54 -10.32
C VAL A 131 15.07 -24.68 -11.39
N VAL A 132 14.72 -24.34 -12.63
CA VAL A 132 15.59 -24.45 -13.79
C VAL A 132 16.61 -23.30 -13.79
N GLY A 133 17.89 -23.63 -13.92
CA GLY A 133 18.98 -22.67 -14.04
C GLY A 133 18.98 -21.94 -15.40
N THR A 134 19.87 -20.98 -15.54
CA THR A 134 19.91 -20.09 -16.72
C THR A 134 20.49 -20.77 -17.96
N ALA A 135 21.26 -21.86 -17.81
CA ALA A 135 21.90 -22.60 -18.90
C ALA A 135 21.25 -23.99 -19.09
N ALA A 136 19.92 -24.03 -19.14
CA ALA A 136 19.15 -25.26 -19.15
C ALA A 136 19.39 -26.14 -20.39
N THR A 137 19.45 -27.46 -20.18
CA THR A 137 19.73 -28.48 -21.20
C THR A 137 18.66 -29.58 -21.23
N GLY A 138 18.68 -30.42 -22.27
CA GLY A 138 17.78 -31.56 -22.39
C GLY A 138 16.31 -31.12 -22.36
N ALA A 139 15.49 -31.82 -21.57
CA ALA A 139 14.06 -31.51 -21.43
C ALA A 139 13.78 -30.13 -20.79
N TRP A 140 14.78 -29.50 -20.15
CA TRP A 140 14.65 -28.16 -19.56
C TRP A 140 15.08 -27.03 -20.52
N ALA A 141 15.58 -27.35 -21.72
CA ALA A 141 16.04 -26.34 -22.68
C ALA A 141 14.94 -25.30 -22.98
N GLY A 142 15.30 -24.01 -22.92
CA GLY A 142 14.37 -22.89 -23.13
C GLY A 142 13.44 -22.57 -21.95
N ARG A 143 13.60 -23.25 -20.79
CA ARG A 143 12.76 -23.06 -19.59
C ARG A 143 13.51 -22.39 -18.44
N ALA A 144 14.51 -21.56 -18.76
CA ALA A 144 15.32 -20.86 -17.76
C ALA A 144 14.46 -20.13 -16.71
N ASN A 145 14.86 -20.25 -15.44
CA ASN A 145 14.21 -19.67 -14.26
C ASN A 145 12.79 -20.17 -13.92
N GLN A 146 12.22 -21.08 -14.71
CA GLN A 146 10.90 -21.65 -14.43
C GLN A 146 10.98 -22.72 -13.35
N MET A 147 9.86 -22.93 -12.64
CA MET A 147 9.68 -24.09 -11.78
C MET A 147 9.27 -25.29 -12.65
N ALA A 148 9.95 -26.42 -12.49
CA ALA A 148 9.74 -27.65 -13.24
C ALA A 148 9.32 -28.76 -12.29
N GLN A 149 8.08 -29.22 -12.41
CA GLN A 149 7.52 -30.34 -11.63
C GLN A 149 7.49 -31.60 -12.47
N TRP A 150 7.91 -32.73 -11.90
CA TRP A 150 7.77 -34.02 -12.56
C TRP A 150 6.38 -34.63 -12.32
N GLY A 151 5.56 -34.72 -13.36
CA GLY A 151 4.21 -35.30 -13.29
C GLY A 151 4.15 -36.83 -13.46
N GLY A 152 5.29 -37.54 -13.38
CA GLY A 152 5.36 -39.00 -13.54
C GLY A 152 5.60 -39.47 -14.97
N ALA A 153 5.23 -38.68 -15.98
CA ALA A 153 5.47 -38.96 -17.39
C ALA A 153 6.10 -37.79 -18.16
N ALA A 154 5.86 -36.55 -17.72
CA ALA A 154 6.38 -35.35 -18.36
C ALA A 154 6.65 -34.24 -17.32
N TRP A 155 7.48 -33.27 -17.72
CA TRP A 155 7.74 -32.06 -16.95
C TRP A 155 6.62 -31.04 -17.15
N ILE A 156 6.09 -30.51 -16.06
CA ILE A 156 5.15 -29.40 -16.02
C ILE A 156 5.94 -28.16 -15.62
N PHE A 157 5.87 -27.10 -16.42
CA PHE A 157 6.63 -25.87 -16.19
C PHE A 157 5.71 -24.72 -15.81
N THR A 158 6.05 -24.03 -14.73
CA THR A 158 5.31 -22.88 -14.21
C THR A 158 6.27 -21.70 -14.12
N ALA A 159 5.88 -20.55 -14.68
CA ALA A 159 6.63 -19.32 -14.50
C ALA A 159 6.40 -18.77 -13.08
N PRO A 160 7.45 -18.37 -12.35
CA PRO A 160 7.28 -17.79 -11.01
C PRO A 160 6.60 -16.41 -11.06
N ALA A 161 5.73 -16.15 -10.09
CA ALA A 161 5.15 -14.85 -9.83
C ALA A 161 6.10 -14.00 -8.98
N ASP A 162 6.05 -12.67 -9.13
CA ASP A 162 6.92 -11.76 -8.37
C ASP A 162 6.77 -11.99 -6.86
N GLY A 163 7.89 -12.21 -6.18
CA GLY A 163 7.89 -12.52 -4.75
C GLY A 163 7.73 -14.00 -4.39
N ASP A 164 7.52 -14.91 -5.35
CA ASP A 164 7.51 -16.36 -5.09
C ASP A 164 8.76 -16.78 -4.33
N VAL A 165 8.57 -17.70 -3.38
CA VAL A 165 9.64 -18.23 -2.52
C VAL A 165 9.82 -19.70 -2.79
N VAL A 166 11.06 -20.12 -2.97
CA VAL A 166 11.42 -21.53 -3.06
C VAL A 166 12.49 -21.85 -2.02
N LEU A 167 12.40 -23.04 -1.44
CA LEU A 167 13.39 -23.58 -0.54
C LEU A 167 14.13 -24.71 -1.24
N ASN A 168 15.45 -24.79 -1.03
CA ASN A 168 16.18 -26.02 -1.34
C ASN A 168 15.98 -27.06 -0.21
N ASN A 169 16.49 -28.28 -0.39
CA ASN A 169 16.48 -29.31 0.66
C ASN A 169 17.27 -28.93 1.93
N GLY A 170 18.17 -27.95 1.85
CA GLY A 170 18.89 -27.36 2.99
C GLY A 170 18.09 -26.28 3.72
N LEU A 171 16.86 -25.99 3.28
CA LEU A 171 15.98 -24.92 3.79
C LEU A 171 16.50 -23.49 3.55
N ASP A 172 17.46 -23.30 2.63
CA ASP A 172 17.82 -21.96 2.18
C ASP A 172 16.73 -21.40 1.27
N PHE A 173 16.49 -20.10 1.42
CA PHE A 173 15.46 -19.39 0.67
C PHE A 173 16.00 -18.84 -0.63
N TYR A 174 15.18 -18.88 -1.67
CA TYR A 174 15.38 -18.11 -2.88
C TYR A 174 14.07 -17.37 -3.17
N ILE A 175 14.19 -16.09 -3.50
CA ILE A 175 13.04 -15.22 -3.77
C ILE A 175 13.10 -14.78 -5.22
N TRP A 176 12.02 -14.98 -5.96
CA TRP A 176 11.91 -14.51 -7.33
C TRP A 176 11.65 -13.00 -7.38
N SER A 177 12.37 -12.30 -8.24
CA SER A 177 12.04 -10.92 -8.63
C SER A 177 11.74 -10.88 -10.12
N ALA A 178 10.51 -10.51 -10.48
CA ALA A 178 10.11 -10.33 -11.87
C ALA A 178 10.84 -9.14 -12.52
N ALA A 179 11.15 -8.10 -11.73
CA ALA A 179 11.93 -6.96 -12.19
C ALA A 179 13.39 -7.34 -12.54
N ALA A 180 14.00 -8.20 -11.73
CA ALA A 180 15.36 -8.67 -11.97
C ALA A 180 15.43 -9.91 -12.88
N GLY A 181 14.29 -10.55 -13.17
CA GLY A 181 14.22 -11.80 -13.93
C GLY A 181 15.08 -12.93 -13.34
N SER A 182 15.23 -12.96 -12.01
CA SER A 182 16.15 -13.91 -11.35
C SER A 182 15.71 -14.30 -9.93
N TRP A 183 16.17 -15.48 -9.51
CA TRP A 183 16.06 -15.97 -8.14
C TRP A 183 17.21 -15.43 -7.29
N THR A 184 16.88 -14.70 -6.21
CA THR A 184 17.87 -14.17 -5.27
C THR A 184 18.07 -15.13 -4.10
N TYR A 185 19.28 -15.62 -3.93
CA TYR A 185 19.65 -16.50 -2.80
C TYR A 185 19.66 -15.75 -1.46
N ARG A 186 19.06 -16.36 -0.44
CA ARG A 186 18.95 -15.88 0.94
C ARG A 186 19.25 -17.05 1.89
N PRO A 187 20.50 -17.22 2.33
CA PRO A 187 20.88 -18.34 3.19
C PRO A 187 20.20 -18.22 4.55
N ILE A 188 19.87 -19.37 5.16
CA ILE A 188 19.48 -19.40 6.58
C ILE A 188 20.76 -19.40 7.43
N THR A 189 21.09 -18.26 8.04
CA THR A 189 22.36 -18.11 8.78
C THR A 189 22.20 -18.31 10.29
N THR A 190 21.02 -18.07 10.84
CA THR A 190 20.68 -18.37 12.23
C THR A 190 19.19 -18.73 12.35
N VAL A 191 18.89 -19.84 13.02
CA VAL A 191 17.53 -20.13 13.48
C VAL A 191 17.40 -19.48 14.85
N VAL A 192 16.78 -18.31 14.93
CA VAL A 192 16.33 -17.78 16.20
C VAL A 192 15.03 -18.50 16.53
N GLU A 193 15.14 -19.60 17.26
CA GLU A 193 13.98 -20.20 17.90
C GLU A 193 13.35 -19.12 18.79
N ARG A 194 12.04 -18.93 18.70
CA ARG A 194 11.36 -18.11 19.71
C ARG A 194 11.57 -18.83 21.02
N GLY A 195 12.52 -18.32 21.82
CA GLY A 195 12.94 -18.96 23.05
C GLY A 195 11.73 -19.42 23.84
N THR A 196 11.65 -20.72 24.11
CA THR A 196 10.77 -21.24 25.15
C THR A 196 11.31 -20.68 26.45
N GLY A 197 10.84 -19.48 26.82
CA GLY A 197 11.12 -18.90 28.11
C GLY A 197 10.53 -19.79 29.18
N VAL A 198 11.33 -20.70 29.73
CA VAL A 198 11.16 -21.19 31.09
C VAL A 198 12.56 -21.32 31.67
N GLY A 199 12.88 -20.43 32.60
CA GLY A 199 14.20 -20.36 33.21
C GLY A 199 14.58 -21.65 33.93
N GLN A 200 15.88 -21.94 33.91
CA GLN A 200 16.70 -22.44 35.01
C GLN A 200 18.16 -22.21 34.65
#